data_AF-A0A4U9UU70-F1
#
_entry.id   AF-A0A4U9UU70-F1
#
_cell.length_a   1.000
_cell.length_b   1.000
_cell.length_c   1.000
_cell.angle_alpha   90.00
_cell.angle_beta   90.00
_cell.angle_gamma   90.00
#
_symmetry.space_group_name_H-M   'P 1'
#
loop_
_entity.id
_entity.type
_entity.pdbx_description
1 polymer ?
#
loop_
_entity_poly.entity_id
_entity_poly.type
_entity_poly.pdbx_seq_one_letter_code
_entity_poly.pdbx_strand_id
1 'polypeptide(L)' 'MDMLTVATNNLAISNKDMVVLSSVDIRRFVKRFIEVQFKELEVMSFGELTDNVTIDIIKTV' A
#
# COMPACT_ATOMS: atom_id res chain seq x y z
N MET A 1 -9.98 8.41 12.70
CA MET A 1 -8.82 7.69 12.13
C MET A 1 -9.04 7.59 10.64
N ASP A 2 -7.99 7.73 9.83
CA ASP A 2 -8.09 7.43 8.40
C ASP A 2 -8.32 5.92 8.19
N MET A 3 -8.89 5.54 7.05
CA MET A 3 -9.24 4.15 6.77
C MET A 3 -8.02 3.24 6.63
N LEU A 4 -6.85 3.77 6.25
CA LEU A 4 -5.63 3.00 6.06
C LEU A 4 -5.06 2.52 7.40
N THR A 5 -5.09 3.38 8.42
CA THR A 5 -4.77 3.03 9.81
C THR A 5 -5.70 1.94 10.34
N VAL A 6 -7.01 2.08 10.10
CA VAL A 6 -7.99 1.06 10.52
C VAL A 6 -7.77 -0.27 9.77
N ALA A 7 -7.39 -0.19 8.50
CA ALA A 7 -7.14 -1.36 7.69
C ALA A 7 -5.92 -2.16 8.16
N THR A 8 -4.84 -1.47 8.53
CA THR A 8 -3.52 -2.05 8.87
C THR A 8 -3.35 -2.44 10.33
N ASN A 9 -4.02 -1.78 11.28
CA ASN A 9 -3.83 -2.02 12.73
C ASN A 9 -4.09 -3.46 13.20
N ASN A 10 -4.89 -4.24 12.47
CA ASN A 10 -5.23 -5.62 12.83
C ASN A 10 -4.49 -6.67 11.98
N LEU A 11 -3.52 -6.24 11.16
CA LEU A 11 -2.71 -7.15 10.37
C LEU A 11 -1.50 -7.60 11.19
N ALA A 12 -1.24 -8.91 11.23
CA ALA A 12 -0.03 -9.47 11.83
C ALA A 12 1.21 -9.33 10.92
N ILE A 13 1.11 -8.53 9.85
CA ILE A 13 2.12 -8.32 8.81
C ILE A 13 2.76 -6.95 9.05
N SER A 14 4.10 -6.89 9.06
CA SER A 14 4.80 -5.62 9.22
C SER A 14 4.62 -4.72 8.00
N ASN A 15 4.60 -3.39 8.21
CA ASN A 15 4.49 -2.40 7.12
C ASN A 15 5.55 -2.57 6.03
N LYS A 16 6.76 -3.00 6.39
CA LYS A 16 7.87 -3.25 5.45
C LYS A 16 7.65 -4.47 4.53
N ASP A 17 6.77 -5.38 4.94
CA ASP A 17 6.52 -6.67 4.27
C ASP A 17 5.24 -6.63 3.42
N MET A 18 4.63 -5.44 3.28
CA MET A 18 3.44 -5.21 2.45
C MET A 18 3.56 -3.91 1.65
N VAL A 19 2.73 -3.78 0.63
CA VAL A 19 2.68 -2.61 -0.24
C VAL A 19 1.24 -2.16 -0.45
N VAL A 20 1.01 -0.86 -0.58
CA VAL A 20 -0.26 -0.31 -1.07
C VAL A 20 -0.20 -0.30 -2.58
N LEU A 21 -1.13 -1.01 -3.22
CA LEU A 21 -1.26 -1.01 -4.67
C LEU A 21 -2.33 0.00 -5.11
N SER A 22 -2.00 0.91 -6.01
CA SER A 22 -2.90 1.96 -6.51
C SER A 22 -2.85 2.12 -8.03
N SER A 23 -3.69 3.00 -8.58
CA SER A 23 -3.55 3.42 -9.97
C SER A 23 -2.31 4.31 -10.17
N VAL A 24 -1.83 4.35 -11.42
CA VAL A 24 -0.59 5.06 -11.81
C VAL A 24 -0.70 6.57 -11.58
N ASP A 25 -1.85 7.15 -11.86
CA ASP A 25 -2.14 8.58 -11.76
C ASP A 25 -2.19 9.09 -10.32
N ILE A 26 -2.63 8.26 -9.37
CA ILE A 26 -2.74 8.65 -7.96
C ILE A 26 -1.55 8.23 -7.08
N ARG A 27 -0.69 7.30 -7.54
CA ARG A 27 0.39 6.68 -6.73
C ARG A 27 1.19 7.67 -5.90
N ARG A 28 1.68 8.74 -6.54
CA ARG A 28 2.50 9.77 -5.89
C ARG A 28 1.76 10.54 -4.80
N PHE A 29 0.45 10.74 -4.96
CA PHE A 29 -0.38 11.42 -3.98
C PHE A 29 -0.65 10.51 -2.78
N VAL A 30 -0.90 9.21 -3.03
CA VAL A 30 -1.05 8.20 -1.98
C VAL A 30 0.24 8.08 -1.16
N LYS A 31 1.42 7.99 -1.80
CA LYS A 31 2.71 7.92 -1.06
C LYS A 31 2.92 9.15 -0.18
N ARG A 32 2.73 10.36 -0.74
CA ARG A 32 2.83 11.62 0.03
C ARG A 32 1.85 11.70 1.19
N PHE A 33 0.67 11.10 1.05
CA PHE A 33 -0.34 11.09 2.10
C PHE A 33 0.06 10.18 3.27
N ILE A 34 0.64 9.01 2.99
CA ILE A 34 0.91 8.00 4.03
C ILE A 34 2.32 8.07 4.62
N GLU A 35 3.31 8.65 3.91
CA GLU A 35 4.74 8.56 4.26
C GLU A 35 5.10 9.12 5.65
N VAL A 36 4.34 10.09 6.15
CA VAL A 36 4.56 10.69 7.48
C VAL A 36 4.29 9.68 8.59
N GLN A 37 3.24 8.85 8.42
CA GLN A 37 2.76 7.91 9.42
C GLN A 37 3.29 6.49 9.19
N PHE A 38 3.36 6.06 7.93
CA PHE A 38 3.74 4.70 7.52
C PHE A 38 5.06 4.73 6.74
N LYS A 39 6.15 5.03 7.44
CA LYS A 39 7.47 5.26 6.81
C LYS A 39 7.99 4.09 5.98
N GLU A 40 7.72 2.86 6.42
CA GLU A 40 8.19 1.63 5.77
C GLU A 40 7.17 1.03 4.80
N LEU A 41 5.96 1.61 4.72
CA LEU A 41 4.93 1.14 3.79
C LEU A 41 5.17 1.77 2.42
N GLU A 42 5.49 0.93 1.45
CA GLU A 42 5.64 1.37 0.06
C GLU A 42 4.32 1.44 -0.67
N VAL A 43 4.29 2.32 -1.69
CA VAL A 43 3.14 2.45 -2.60
C VAL A 43 3.61 2.04 -3.98
N MET A 44 2.94 1.09 -4.61
CA MET A 44 3.21 0.68 -5.98
C MET A 44 1.98 0.95 -6.85
N SER A 45 2.19 1.18 -8.12
CA SER A 45 1.14 1.30 -9.12
C SER A 45 1.01 0.04 -9.95
N PHE A 46 -0.17 -0.18 -10.53
CA PHE A 46 -0.38 -1.32 -11.43
C PHE A 46 0.61 -1.35 -12.61
N GLY A 47 1.08 -0.19 -13.08
CA GLY A 47 2.05 -0.11 -14.18
C GLY A 47 3.50 -0.44 -13.80
N GLU A 48 3.79 -0.58 -12.50
CA GLU A 48 5.10 -1.00 -11.99
C GLU A 48 5.18 -2.52 -11.77
N LEU A 49 4.07 -3.24 -11.95
CA LEU A 49 4.01 -4.70 -11.84
C LEU A 49 4.53 -5.37 -13.12
N THR A 50 5.12 -6.56 -12.97
CA THR A 50 5.45 -7.44 -14.09
C THR A 50 4.43 -8.57 -14.17
N ASP A 51 4.19 -9.10 -15.37
CA ASP A 51 3.15 -10.11 -15.61
C ASP A 51 3.39 -11.45 -14.87
N ASN A 52 4.59 -11.67 -14.36
CA ASN A 52 5.00 -12.92 -13.72
C ASN A 52 4.87 -12.92 -12.19
N VAL A 53 4.24 -11.90 -11.59
CA VAL A 53 4.09 -11.80 -10.13
C VAL A 53 2.70 -12.25 -9.72
N THR A 54 2.62 -13.09 -8.68
CA THR A 54 1.35 -13.40 -8.02
C THR A 54 1.06 -12.36 -6.95
N ILE A 55 -0.14 -11.80 -6.94
CA ILE A 55 -0.57 -10.76 -6.00
C ILE A 55 -1.57 -11.39 -5.03
N ASP A 56 -1.31 -11.23 -3.73
CA ASP A 56 -2.27 -11.57 -2.69
C ASP A 56 -2.89 -10.29 -2.12
N ILE A 57 -4.23 -10.20 -2.15
CA ILE A 57 -4.95 -9.03 -1.68
C ILE A 57 -5.33 -9.25 -0.22
N ILE A 58 -4.52 -8.68 0.68
CA ILE A 58 -4.76 -8.76 2.13
C ILE A 58 -6.00 -7.93 2.53
N LYS A 59 -6.20 -6.75 1.93
CA LYS A 59 -7.30 -5.84 2.22
C LYS A 59 -7.53 -4.81 1.12
N THR A 60 -8.75 -4.27 1.06
CA THR A 60 -9.12 -3.12 0.21
C THR A 60 -9.58 -1.96 1.09
N VAL A 61 -9.18 -0.74 0.76
CA VAL A 61 -9.42 0.50 1.51
C VAL A 61 -10.09 1.52 0.61
#